data_AF-A0A956TL56-F1
#
_entry.id   AF-A0A956TL56-F1
#
_cell.length_a   1.000
_cell.length_b   1.000
_cell.length_c   1.000
_cell.angle_alpha   90.00
_cell.angle_beta   90.00
_cell.angle_gamma   90.00
#
_symmetry.space_group_name_H-M   'P 1'
#
loop_
_entity.id
_entity.type
_entity.pdbx_description
1 polymer ?
#
loop_
_entity_poly.entity_id
_entity_poly.type
_entity_poly.pdbx_seq_one_letter_code
_entity_poly.pdbx_strand_id
1 'polypeptide(L)'
;MNSLFKRPVLTALLAISVSSFVTTAAAPVMAAPESAVSEAAKLTKNDLKGLSPSESYLKVHDFILQAQSINDVKPLLAADAMKNDKDMPPEMEGEMFKLMKSMMNPRVKITSESIDGDQAVLTAVPLEQSAMDKGMKEGLANMANMFKDALGEAGLKPENAKDAREEIAKEKEVTTGTITMHKEDGVWLQLKESWKTTIGNSSDSDKQEDKAPAEEEKATDSVGAE
;
A
#
# COMPACT_ATOMS: atom_id res chain seq x y z
N MET A 1 -12.52 -58.24 -5.95
CA MET A 1 -12.16 -59.24 -4.91
C MET A 1 -11.13 -58.60 -3.98
N ASN A 2 -11.35 -58.73 -2.67
CA ASN A 2 -10.50 -58.36 -1.52
C ASN A 2 -10.27 -56.85 -1.28
N SER A 3 -10.40 -56.25 -0.09
CA SER A 3 -10.87 -56.64 1.25
C SER A 3 -10.98 -55.32 2.03
N LEU A 4 -12.15 -54.87 2.49
CA LEU A 4 -12.68 -55.12 3.84
C LEU A 4 -11.62 -55.05 4.96
N PHE A 5 -11.40 -53.87 5.52
CA PHE A 5 -10.99 -53.72 6.93
C PHE A 5 -11.78 -52.59 7.60
N LYS A 6 -12.84 -53.00 8.30
CA LYS A 6 -13.42 -52.27 9.43
C LYS A 6 -12.59 -52.60 10.66
N ARG A 7 -12.33 -51.61 11.53
CA ARG A 7 -12.49 -51.75 13.00
C ARG A 7 -12.51 -50.38 13.69
N PRO A 8 -13.44 -50.17 14.65
CA PRO A 8 -13.51 -48.99 15.49
C PRO A 8 -12.64 -49.18 16.75
N VAL A 9 -12.13 -48.09 17.32
CA VAL A 9 -11.58 -48.09 18.69
C VAL A 9 -12.25 -46.97 19.47
N LEU A 10 -13.16 -47.38 20.36
CA LEU A 10 -13.61 -46.63 21.52
C LEU A 10 -12.46 -46.56 22.53
N THR A 11 -12.10 -45.38 23.03
CA THR A 11 -11.33 -45.26 24.28
C THR A 11 -11.84 -44.08 25.13
N ALA A 12 -12.55 -44.48 26.18
CA ALA A 12 -12.75 -43.94 27.52
C ALA A 12 -12.43 -42.46 27.86
N LEU A 13 -13.46 -41.81 28.45
CA LEU A 13 -13.34 -40.77 29.47
C LEU A 13 -12.42 -41.19 30.62
N LEU A 14 -11.57 -40.27 31.07
CA LEU A 14 -11.10 -40.25 32.46
C LEU A 14 -11.13 -38.80 32.97
N ALA A 15 -12.14 -38.50 33.77
CA ALA A 15 -12.17 -37.29 34.60
C ALA A 15 -11.28 -37.51 35.82
N ILE A 16 -10.31 -36.63 36.04
CA ILE A 16 -9.63 -36.50 37.33
C ILE A 16 -9.83 -35.07 37.80
N SER A 17 -10.73 -34.94 38.77
CA SER A 17 -10.85 -33.80 39.66
C SER A 17 -9.71 -33.86 40.68
N VAL A 18 -8.87 -32.83 40.71
CA VAL A 18 -8.01 -32.54 41.87
C VAL A 18 -8.31 -31.13 42.32
N SER A 19 -9.16 -31.03 43.34
CA SER A 19 -9.34 -29.82 44.12
C SER A 19 -8.08 -29.56 44.94
N SER A 20 -7.41 -28.44 44.70
CA SER A 20 -6.43 -27.87 45.62
C SER A 20 -6.80 -26.41 45.85
N PHE A 21 -7.49 -26.15 46.95
CA PHE A 21 -7.69 -24.81 47.47
C PHE A 21 -6.38 -24.33 48.10
N VAL A 22 -5.68 -23.43 47.42
CA VAL A 22 -4.66 -22.58 48.03
C VAL A 22 -5.32 -21.25 48.33
N THR A 23 -5.59 -20.97 49.61
CA THR A 23 -5.99 -19.65 50.08
C THR A 23 -4.76 -18.75 50.08
N THR A 24 -4.47 -18.12 48.94
CA THR A 24 -3.51 -17.03 48.86
C THR A 24 -4.19 -15.75 49.31
N ALA A 25 -3.61 -15.08 50.31
CA ALA A 25 -4.03 -13.78 50.78
C ALA A 25 -4.09 -12.79 49.60
N ALA A 26 -5.26 -12.15 49.45
CA ALA A 26 -5.53 -11.16 48.42
C ALA A 26 -4.71 -9.89 48.68
N ALA A 27 -3.54 -9.78 48.06
CA ALA A 27 -3.06 -8.49 47.61
C ALA A 27 -3.99 -8.02 46.47
N PRO A 28 -4.38 -6.74 46.38
CA PRO A 28 -5.05 -6.21 45.20
C PRO A 28 -4.04 -6.27 44.05
N VAL A 29 -4.03 -7.40 43.35
CA VAL A 29 -3.49 -7.48 42.00
C VAL A 29 -4.31 -6.46 41.23
N MET A 30 -3.69 -5.31 40.94
CA MET A 30 -4.14 -4.43 39.88
C MET A 30 -4.29 -5.33 38.67
N ALA A 31 -5.52 -5.80 38.41
CA ALA A 31 -5.86 -6.50 37.20
C ALA A 31 -5.48 -5.54 36.09
N ALA A 32 -4.33 -5.79 35.47
CA ALA A 32 -3.97 -5.12 34.23
C ALA A 32 -5.21 -5.26 33.35
N PRO A 33 -5.79 -4.15 32.86
CA PRO A 33 -6.97 -4.24 32.02
C PRO A 33 -6.62 -5.23 30.93
N GLU A 34 -7.32 -6.38 30.93
CA GLU A 34 -7.27 -7.31 29.82
C GLU A 34 -7.49 -6.43 28.61
N SER A 35 -6.42 -6.30 27.85
CA SER A 35 -6.39 -5.52 26.63
C SER A 35 -7.56 -6.06 25.84
N ALA A 36 -8.64 -5.28 25.76
CA ALA A 36 -9.71 -5.53 24.83
C ALA A 36 -9.01 -5.46 23.49
N VAL A 37 -8.52 -6.62 23.05
CA VAL A 37 -7.96 -6.84 21.73
C VAL A 37 -9.11 -6.46 20.84
N SER A 38 -9.10 -5.21 20.41
CA SER A 38 -10.04 -4.64 19.48
C SER A 38 -10.14 -5.68 18.39
N GLU A 39 -11.32 -6.29 18.26
CA GLU A 39 -11.65 -7.17 17.17
C GLU A 39 -11.51 -6.32 15.91
N ALA A 40 -10.28 -6.25 15.40
CA ALA A 40 -9.93 -5.40 14.28
C ALA A 40 -10.85 -5.85 13.16
N ALA A 41 -11.71 -4.95 12.71
CA ALA A 41 -12.76 -5.25 11.76
C ALA A 41 -12.15 -6.00 10.58
N LYS A 42 -12.45 -7.30 10.46
CA LYS A 42 -11.92 -8.13 9.38
C LYS A 42 -12.60 -7.70 8.09
N LEU A 43 -11.85 -7.04 7.21
CA LEU A 43 -12.33 -6.74 5.88
C LEU A 43 -12.32 -8.04 5.06
N THR A 44 -13.44 -8.38 4.43
CA THR A 44 -13.60 -9.59 3.63
C THR A 44 -13.90 -9.25 2.17
N LYS A 45 -13.71 -10.21 1.26
CA LYS A 45 -14.06 -10.03 -0.17
C LYS A 45 -15.53 -9.66 -0.39
N ASN A 46 -16.43 -10.06 0.51
CA ASN A 46 -17.85 -9.70 0.41
C ASN A 46 -18.09 -8.20 0.63
N ASP A 47 -17.30 -7.56 1.49
CA ASP A 47 -17.40 -6.11 1.78
C ASP A 47 -16.93 -5.24 0.62
N LEU A 48 -16.19 -5.86 -0.31
CA LEU A 48 -15.69 -5.25 -1.54
C LEU A 48 -16.58 -5.52 -2.75
N LYS A 49 -17.58 -6.40 -2.62
CA LYS A 49 -18.42 -6.81 -3.74
C LYS A 49 -19.30 -5.65 -4.21
N GLY A 50 -19.27 -5.39 -5.52
CA GLY A 50 -20.07 -4.33 -6.15
C GLY A 50 -19.51 -2.92 -6.00
N LEU A 51 -18.34 -2.76 -5.36
CA LEU A 51 -17.62 -1.50 -5.36
C LEU A 51 -16.93 -1.25 -6.70
N SER A 52 -16.72 0.03 -7.03
CA SER A 52 -15.80 0.41 -8.11
C SER A 52 -14.35 0.01 -7.78
N PRO A 53 -13.45 -0.06 -8.77
CA PRO A 53 -12.03 -0.28 -8.52
C PRO A 53 -11.44 0.73 -7.52
N SER A 54 -11.70 2.03 -7.71
CA SER A 54 -11.23 3.09 -6.81
C SER A 54 -11.69 2.90 -5.36
N GLU A 55 -12.97 2.63 -5.14
CA GLU A 55 -13.51 2.41 -3.78
C GLU A 55 -12.95 1.13 -3.15
N SER A 56 -12.81 0.06 -3.94
CA SER A 56 -12.23 -1.20 -3.47
C SER A 56 -10.79 -1.01 -3.02
N TYR A 57 -9.98 -0.31 -3.83
CA TYR A 57 -8.60 0.02 -3.50
C TYR A 57 -8.51 0.85 -2.23
N LEU A 58 -9.27 1.95 -2.11
CA LEU A 58 -9.21 2.82 -0.93
C LEU A 58 -9.57 2.06 0.36
N LYS A 59 -10.60 1.20 0.33
CA LYS A 59 -10.96 0.36 1.48
C LYS A 59 -9.85 -0.63 1.85
N VAL A 60 -9.27 -1.31 0.87
CA VAL A 60 -8.18 -2.27 1.10
C VAL A 60 -6.94 -1.55 1.62
N HIS A 61 -6.58 -0.39 1.05
CA HIS A 61 -5.46 0.44 1.46
C HIS A 61 -5.60 0.88 2.93
N ASP A 62 -6.76 1.43 3.30
CA ASP A 62 -7.04 1.82 4.69
C ASP A 62 -6.97 0.63 5.64
N PHE A 63 -7.44 -0.54 5.20
CA PHE A 63 -7.34 -1.77 5.98
C PHE A 63 -5.89 -2.23 6.15
N ILE A 64 -5.05 -2.18 5.11
CA ILE A 64 -3.61 -2.52 5.20
C ILE A 64 -2.90 -1.61 6.21
N LEU A 65 -3.22 -0.31 6.21
CA LEU A 65 -2.67 0.65 7.18
C LEU A 65 -3.10 0.35 8.62
N GLN A 66 -4.19 -0.38 8.84
CA GLN A 66 -4.66 -0.77 10.18
C GLN A 66 -4.26 -2.20 10.56
N ALA A 67 -4.04 -3.06 9.57
CA ALA A 67 -3.68 -4.46 9.76
C ALA A 67 -2.37 -4.60 10.55
N GLN A 68 -2.34 -5.61 11.42
CA GLN A 68 -1.19 -5.92 12.28
C GLN A 68 -0.30 -6.98 11.63
N SER A 69 -0.84 -7.78 10.72
CA SER A 69 -0.12 -8.85 10.06
C SER A 69 -0.48 -8.98 8.58
N ILE A 70 0.44 -9.57 7.81
CA ILE A 70 0.19 -9.90 6.41
C ILE A 70 -0.97 -10.92 6.25
N ASN A 71 -1.21 -11.77 7.26
CA ASN A 71 -2.26 -12.78 7.23
C ASN A 71 -3.67 -12.17 7.20
N ASP A 72 -3.83 -10.97 7.76
CA ASP A 72 -5.09 -10.23 7.70
C ASP A 72 -5.37 -9.72 6.28
N VAL A 73 -4.30 -9.40 5.54
CA VAL A 73 -4.34 -8.80 4.20
C VAL A 73 -4.35 -9.86 3.09
N LYS A 74 -3.66 -11.00 3.26
CA LYS A 74 -3.54 -12.08 2.26
C LYS A 74 -4.89 -12.46 1.60
N PRO A 75 -6.02 -12.58 2.33
CA PRO A 75 -7.32 -12.89 1.71
C PRO A 75 -7.85 -11.83 0.74
N LEU A 76 -7.31 -10.61 0.78
CA LEU A 76 -7.71 -9.46 -0.05
C LEU A 76 -6.72 -9.20 -1.20
N LEU A 77 -5.66 -9.99 -1.31
CA LEU A 77 -4.73 -9.94 -2.44
C LEU A 77 -5.21 -10.84 -3.58
N ALA A 78 -4.90 -10.44 -4.82
CA ALA A 78 -5.17 -11.27 -5.98
C ALA A 78 -4.36 -12.58 -5.91
N ALA A 79 -4.92 -13.68 -6.44
CA ALA A 79 -4.24 -14.98 -6.40
C ALA A 79 -2.87 -14.94 -7.10
N ASP A 80 -2.76 -14.11 -8.13
CA ASP A 80 -1.51 -13.90 -8.88
C ASP A 80 -0.44 -13.16 -8.09
N ALA A 81 -0.82 -12.22 -7.22
CA ALA A 81 0.12 -11.51 -6.36
C ALA A 81 0.81 -12.46 -5.37
N MET A 82 0.09 -13.47 -4.88
CA MET A 82 0.60 -14.45 -3.91
C MET A 82 1.51 -15.52 -4.53
N LYS A 83 1.64 -15.61 -5.85
CA LYS A 83 2.45 -16.67 -6.50
C LYS A 83 3.94 -16.56 -6.17
N ASN A 84 4.42 -15.36 -5.88
CA ASN A 84 5.83 -15.08 -5.59
C ASN A 84 6.21 -15.20 -4.11
N ASP A 85 5.24 -15.39 -3.21
CA ASP A 85 5.45 -15.34 -1.75
C ASP A 85 5.83 -16.70 -1.11
N LYS A 86 5.86 -17.79 -1.89
CA LYS A 86 5.98 -19.16 -1.33
C LYS A 86 7.32 -19.46 -0.65
N ASP A 87 8.33 -18.63 -0.85
CA ASP A 87 9.70 -18.90 -0.40
C ASP A 87 10.12 -18.07 0.82
N MET A 88 9.23 -17.23 1.38
CA MET A 88 9.59 -16.36 2.51
C MET A 88 9.35 -17.03 3.87
N PRO A 89 10.33 -17.06 4.78
CA PRO A 89 10.14 -17.55 6.14
C PRO A 89 9.11 -16.69 6.89
N PRO A 90 8.24 -17.28 7.74
CA PRO A 90 7.21 -16.53 8.48
C PRO A 90 7.74 -15.38 9.35
N GLU A 91 8.96 -15.53 9.90
CA GLU A 91 9.60 -14.46 10.68
C GLU A 91 9.96 -13.24 9.83
N MET A 92 10.36 -13.46 8.57
CA MET A 92 10.71 -12.38 7.64
C MET A 92 9.48 -11.71 7.06
N GLU A 93 8.38 -12.46 6.86
CA GLU A 93 7.11 -11.90 6.37
C GLU A 93 6.59 -10.76 7.27
N GLY A 94 6.66 -10.93 8.60
CA GLY A 94 6.19 -9.93 9.56
C GLY A 94 6.98 -8.63 9.51
N GLU A 95 8.31 -8.71 9.47
CA GLU A 95 9.18 -7.53 9.38
C GLU A 95 9.07 -6.86 8.01
N MET A 96 8.97 -7.64 6.92
CA MET A 96 8.73 -7.12 5.58
C MET A 96 7.40 -6.38 5.48
N PHE A 97 6.34 -6.91 6.11
CA PHE A 97 5.04 -6.26 6.16
C PHE A 97 5.09 -4.93 6.92
N LYS A 98 5.76 -4.89 8.08
CA LYS A 98 5.97 -3.63 8.83
C LYS A 98 6.75 -2.61 7.99
N LEU A 99 7.81 -3.05 7.32
CA LEU A 99 8.61 -2.20 6.45
C LEU A 99 7.76 -1.67 5.28
N MET A 100 7.04 -2.53 4.57
CA MET A 100 6.13 -2.14 3.48
C MET A 100 5.13 -1.10 3.96
N LYS A 101 4.44 -1.36 5.07
CA LYS A 101 3.46 -0.45 5.67
C LYS A 101 4.06 0.90 6.05
N SER A 102 5.32 0.94 6.50
CA SER A 102 6.02 2.20 6.80
C SER A 102 6.35 3.03 5.55
N MET A 103 6.47 2.39 4.39
CA MET A 103 6.73 3.04 3.10
C MET A 103 5.45 3.42 2.36
N MET A 104 4.31 2.85 2.74
CA MET A 104 3.01 3.19 2.14
C MET A 104 2.57 4.60 2.54
N ASN A 105 1.99 5.33 1.59
CA ASN A 105 1.43 6.65 1.87
C ASN A 105 0.16 6.51 2.73
N PRO A 106 0.06 7.20 3.88
CA PRO A 106 -1.07 7.03 4.80
C PRO A 106 -2.38 7.56 4.22
N ARG A 107 -2.31 8.48 3.26
CA ARG A 107 -3.47 9.09 2.61
C ARG A 107 -3.21 9.22 1.12
N VAL A 108 -4.09 8.64 0.32
CA VAL A 108 -4.00 8.62 -1.13
C VAL A 108 -5.32 9.12 -1.72
N LYS A 109 -5.23 9.84 -2.83
CA LYS A 109 -6.39 10.27 -3.63
C LYS A 109 -6.25 9.72 -5.03
N ILE A 110 -7.28 9.03 -5.51
CA ILE A 110 -7.36 8.59 -6.90
C ILE A 110 -7.68 9.79 -7.79
N THR A 111 -6.89 9.98 -8.84
CA THR A 111 -7.04 11.07 -9.82
C THR A 111 -7.60 10.59 -11.15
N SER A 112 -7.34 9.33 -11.52
CA SER A 112 -7.92 8.72 -12.71
C SER A 112 -8.18 7.23 -12.50
N GLU A 113 -9.20 6.72 -13.17
CA GLU A 113 -9.54 5.30 -13.24
C GLU A 113 -9.78 4.92 -14.69
N SER A 114 -9.17 3.83 -15.15
CA SER A 114 -9.39 3.23 -16.46
C SER A 114 -9.69 1.75 -16.29
N ILE A 115 -10.80 1.29 -16.86
CA ILE A 115 -11.26 -0.10 -16.77
C ILE A 115 -11.21 -0.72 -18.17
N ASP A 116 -10.54 -1.86 -18.27
CA ASP A 116 -10.46 -2.70 -19.46
C ASP A 116 -10.85 -4.14 -19.10
N GLY A 117 -12.14 -4.46 -19.28
CA GLY A 117 -12.71 -5.76 -18.91
C GLY A 117 -12.56 -6.07 -17.41
N ASP A 118 -11.76 -7.09 -17.11
CA ASP A 118 -11.47 -7.56 -15.74
C ASP A 118 -10.20 -6.93 -15.15
N GLN A 119 -9.60 -5.95 -15.82
CA GLN A 119 -8.48 -5.18 -15.31
C GLN A 119 -8.85 -3.71 -15.13
N ALA A 120 -8.26 -3.08 -14.13
CA ALA A 120 -8.35 -1.65 -13.92
C ALA A 120 -6.99 -1.05 -13.59
N VAL A 121 -6.72 0.14 -14.11
CA VAL A 121 -5.53 0.93 -13.82
C VAL A 121 -5.96 2.23 -13.16
N LEU A 122 -5.48 2.46 -11.95
CA LEU A 122 -5.72 3.67 -11.18
C LEU A 122 -4.45 4.52 -11.14
N THR A 123 -4.64 5.83 -11.22
CA THR A 123 -3.59 6.79 -10.89
C THR A 123 -3.92 7.41 -9.54
N ALA A 124 -2.96 7.40 -8.62
CA ALA A 124 -3.11 7.97 -7.29
C ALA A 124 -2.06 9.04 -7.03
N VAL A 125 -2.40 10.02 -6.21
CA VAL A 125 -1.46 10.99 -5.65
C VAL A 125 -1.55 10.94 -4.12
N PRO A 126 -0.42 11.06 -3.39
CA PRO A 126 -0.46 11.17 -1.95
C PRO A 126 -1.10 12.50 -1.55
N LEU A 127 -1.99 12.48 -0.56
CA LEU A 127 -2.60 13.70 -0.02
C LEU A 127 -1.68 14.42 0.95
N GLU A 128 -0.81 13.67 1.63
CA GLU A 128 0.20 14.18 2.53
C GLU A 128 1.56 13.69 2.05
N GLN A 129 2.53 14.60 2.04
CA GLN A 129 3.91 14.26 1.74
C GLN A 129 4.41 13.31 2.83
N SER A 130 5.03 12.19 2.44
CA SER A 130 5.43 11.16 3.41
C SER A 130 6.40 11.75 4.45
N ALA A 131 6.37 11.23 5.67
CA ALA A 131 7.29 11.67 6.73
C ALA A 131 8.76 11.46 6.33
N MET A 132 9.03 10.45 5.49
CA MET A 132 10.35 10.17 4.94
C MET A 132 10.79 11.26 3.96
N ASP A 133 9.92 11.69 3.04
CA ASP A 133 10.23 12.79 2.11
C ASP A 133 10.49 14.09 2.87
N LYS A 134 9.70 14.35 3.91
CA LYS A 134 9.90 15.51 4.79
C LYS A 134 11.25 15.41 5.49
N GLY A 135 11.56 14.26 6.10
CA GLY A 135 12.83 14.03 6.79
C GLY A 135 14.05 14.12 5.86
N MET A 136 13.94 13.61 4.63
CA MET A 136 15.01 13.69 3.63
C MET A 136 15.22 15.13 3.17
N LYS A 137 14.15 15.89 2.90
CA LYS A 137 14.23 17.32 2.55
C LYS A 137 14.85 18.14 3.68
N GLU A 138 14.44 17.90 4.93
CA GLU A 138 15.03 18.56 6.10
C GLU A 138 16.51 18.17 6.26
N GLY A 139 16.86 16.89 6.06
CA GLY A 139 18.24 16.40 6.09
C GLY A 139 19.14 17.06 5.03
N LEU A 140 18.66 17.13 3.78
CA LEU A 140 19.34 17.82 2.68
C LEU A 140 19.47 19.33 2.95
N ALA A 141 18.42 19.97 3.46
CA ALA A 141 18.45 21.39 3.81
C ALA A 141 19.48 21.67 4.92
N ASN A 142 19.56 20.81 5.94
CA ASN A 142 20.56 20.91 7.00
C ASN A 142 21.98 20.70 6.47
N MET A 143 22.18 19.71 5.60
CA MET A 143 23.48 19.46 4.95
C MET A 143 23.92 20.66 4.08
N ALA A 144 22.99 21.25 3.32
CA ALA A 144 23.26 22.44 2.53
C ALA A 144 23.67 23.64 3.41
N ASN A 145 23.05 23.80 4.59
CA ASN A 145 23.46 24.83 5.55
C ASN A 145 24.88 24.58 6.09
N MET A 146 25.23 23.34 6.44
CA MET A 146 26.59 23.00 6.89
C MET A 146 27.64 23.25 5.80
N PHE A 147 27.32 22.92 4.55
CA PHE A 147 28.22 23.15 3.42
C PHE A 147 28.43 24.65 3.16
N LYS A 148 27.38 25.46 3.36
CA LYS A 148 27.45 26.91 3.26
C LYS A 148 28.37 27.52 4.32
N ASP A 149 28.28 27.05 5.55
CA ASP A 149 29.12 27.55 6.64
C ASP A 149 30.61 27.22 6.39
N ALA A 150 30.89 26.00 5.94
CA ALA A 150 32.25 25.56 5.57
C ALA A 150 32.84 26.36 4.39
N LEU A 151 32.03 26.67 3.36
CA LEU A 151 32.47 27.50 2.24
C LEU A 151 32.66 28.97 2.64
N GLY A 152 31.88 29.46 3.60
CA GLY A 152 32.02 30.80 4.16
C GLY A 152 33.36 31.00 4.87
N GLU A 153 33.82 30.01 5.65
CA GLU A 153 35.14 30.04 6.29
C GLU A 153 36.30 29.99 5.28
N ALA A 154 36.12 29.34 4.14
CA ALA A 154 37.13 29.27 3.07
C ALA A 154 37.31 30.59 2.29
N GLY A 155 36.57 31.66 2.62
CA GLY A 155 36.68 32.96 1.95
C GLY A 155 36.13 32.99 0.52
N LEU A 156 35.43 31.94 0.09
CA LEU A 156 34.70 31.91 -1.16
C LEU A 156 33.43 32.75 -1.01
N LYS A 157 33.43 33.96 -1.59
CA LYS A 157 32.32 34.91 -1.48
C LYS A 157 31.04 34.32 -2.09
N PRO A 158 29.95 34.19 -1.32
CA PRO A 158 28.72 33.52 -1.75
C PRO A 158 27.80 34.46 -2.55
N GLU A 159 28.36 35.37 -3.36
CA GLU A 159 27.57 36.38 -4.08
C GLU A 159 26.58 35.76 -5.08
N ASN A 160 26.77 34.50 -5.48
CA ASN A 160 25.86 33.73 -6.35
C ASN A 160 24.94 32.74 -5.58
N ALA A 161 25.06 32.61 -4.26
CA ALA A 161 24.36 31.57 -3.50
C ALA A 161 22.90 31.95 -3.13
N LYS A 162 22.52 33.22 -3.30
CA LYS A 162 21.18 33.70 -2.97
C LYS A 162 20.16 33.28 -4.04
N ASP A 163 20.56 33.29 -5.31
CA ASP A 163 19.70 32.91 -6.44
C ASP A 163 19.45 31.40 -6.48
N ALA A 164 20.45 30.58 -6.12
CA ALA A 164 20.30 29.12 -6.05
C ALA A 164 19.27 28.65 -5.01
N ARG A 165 19.04 29.40 -3.92
CA ARG A 165 18.13 28.99 -2.84
C ARG A 165 16.65 29.22 -3.18
N GLU A 166 16.37 30.19 -4.05
CA GLU A 166 15.01 30.51 -4.49
C GLU A 166 14.57 29.61 -5.67
N GLU A 167 15.53 29.08 -6.43
CA GLU A 167 15.29 28.12 -7.51
C GLU A 167 14.97 26.70 -6.97
N ILE A 168 15.72 26.23 -5.97
CA ILE A 168 15.47 24.89 -5.35
C ILE A 168 14.12 24.83 -4.63
N ALA A 169 13.59 25.96 -4.16
CA ALA A 169 12.29 26.02 -3.48
C ALA A 169 11.07 25.88 -4.42
N LYS A 170 11.27 25.92 -5.75
CA LYS A 170 10.18 25.82 -6.74
C LYS A 170 10.08 24.47 -7.44
N GLU A 171 11.02 23.56 -7.22
CA GLU A 171 10.93 22.20 -7.74
C GLU A 171 9.78 21.46 -7.05
N LYS A 172 8.61 21.47 -7.70
CA LYS A 172 7.46 20.69 -7.27
C LYS A 172 7.76 19.24 -7.56
N GLU A 173 8.19 18.54 -6.53
CA GLU A 173 8.22 17.09 -6.51
C GLU A 173 6.78 16.57 -6.61
N VAL A 174 6.49 15.85 -7.68
CA VAL A 174 5.18 15.22 -7.90
C VAL A 174 5.37 13.71 -7.79
N THR A 175 4.78 13.14 -6.75
CA THR A 175 4.72 11.70 -6.55
C THR A 175 3.40 11.16 -7.09
N THR A 176 3.48 10.24 -8.03
CA THR A 176 2.31 9.60 -8.66
C THR A 176 2.42 8.09 -8.51
N GLY A 177 1.34 7.46 -8.06
CA GLY A 177 1.19 6.01 -7.97
C GLY A 177 0.39 5.47 -9.14
N THR A 178 0.81 4.33 -9.68
CA THR A 178 0.02 3.52 -10.61
C THR A 178 -0.36 2.21 -9.91
N ILE A 179 -1.65 1.95 -9.84
CA ILE A 179 -2.21 0.76 -9.20
C ILE A 179 -2.94 -0.05 -10.25
N THR A 180 -2.56 -1.32 -10.39
CA THR A 180 -3.24 -2.28 -11.24
C THR A 180 -4.10 -3.18 -10.37
N MET A 181 -5.38 -3.27 -10.71
CA MET A 181 -6.34 -4.16 -10.07
C MET A 181 -6.84 -5.21 -11.05
N HIS A 182 -7.21 -6.36 -10.52
CA HIS A 182 -7.81 -7.46 -11.26
C HIS A 182 -9.13 -7.87 -10.62
N LYS A 183 -10.12 -8.21 -11.43
CA LYS A 183 -11.44 -8.62 -10.97
C LYS A 183 -11.49 -10.14 -10.80
N GLU A 184 -11.66 -10.60 -9.58
CA GLU A 184 -11.83 -12.02 -9.25
C GLU A 184 -13.18 -12.22 -8.56
N ASP A 185 -14.03 -13.10 -9.11
CA ASP A 185 -15.37 -13.41 -8.57
C ASP A 185 -16.27 -12.17 -8.35
N GLY A 186 -16.09 -11.16 -9.19
CA GLY A 186 -16.82 -9.89 -9.10
C GLY A 186 -16.28 -8.91 -8.06
N VAL A 187 -15.08 -9.14 -7.52
CA VAL A 187 -14.39 -8.30 -6.54
C VAL A 187 -13.09 -7.77 -7.15
N TRP A 188 -12.85 -6.46 -7.02
CA TRP A 188 -11.59 -5.85 -7.45
C TRP A 188 -10.52 -6.05 -6.39
N LEU A 189 -9.44 -6.73 -6.75
CA LEU A 189 -8.31 -7.01 -5.88
C LEU A 189 -7.04 -6.36 -6.44
N GLN A 190 -6.17 -5.92 -5.55
CA GLN A 190 -4.90 -5.31 -5.95
C GLN A 190 -3.96 -6.38 -6.53
N LEU A 191 -3.46 -6.13 -7.74
CA LEU A 191 -2.49 -6.98 -8.42
C LEU A 191 -1.07 -6.44 -8.24
N LYS A 192 -0.91 -5.14 -8.49
CA LYS A 192 0.39 -4.46 -8.44
C LYS A 192 0.22 -2.99 -8.07
N GLU A 193 1.19 -2.46 -7.36
CA GLU A 193 1.29 -1.04 -7.05
C GLU A 193 2.73 -0.58 -7.30
N SER A 194 2.87 0.60 -7.89
CA SER A 194 4.17 1.23 -8.11
C SER A 194 4.07 2.73 -7.94
N TRP A 195 4.99 3.31 -7.18
CA TRP A 195 5.09 4.75 -6.97
C TRP A 195 6.29 5.30 -7.71
N LYS A 196 6.09 6.42 -8.40
CA LYS A 196 7.16 7.16 -9.07
C LYS A 196 7.12 8.62 -8.64
N THR A 197 8.26 9.09 -8.15
CA THR A 197 8.48 10.49 -7.84
C THR A 197 9.21 11.15 -8.99
N THR A 198 8.63 12.19 -9.55
CA THR A 198 9.26 12.99 -10.61
C THR A 198 9.61 14.36 -10.02
N ILE A 199 10.90 14.67 -10.00
CA ILE A 199 11.40 16.01 -9.67
C ILE A 199 11.38 16.80 -10.97
N GLY A 200 10.32 17.58 -11.17
CA GLY A 200 10.20 18.43 -12.35
C GLY A 200 10.81 19.80 -12.09
N ASN A 201 11.80 20.20 -12.88
CA ASN A 201 12.10 21.62 -13.08
C ASN A 201 10.89 22.23 -13.78
N SER A 202 10.13 23.04 -13.06
CA SER A 202 8.86 23.59 -13.53
C SER A 202 9.00 24.70 -14.59
N SER A 203 9.98 24.61 -15.50
CA SER A 203 10.25 25.66 -16.50
C SER A 203 9.49 25.49 -17.82
N ASP A 204 8.80 24.37 -18.10
CA ASP A 204 8.24 24.11 -19.45
C ASP A 204 6.79 23.59 -19.53
N SER A 205 6.00 23.63 -18.46
CA SER A 205 4.66 22.99 -18.46
C SER A 205 3.49 23.83 -19.00
N ASP A 206 3.72 25.05 -19.52
CA ASP A 206 2.62 25.95 -19.96
C ASP A 206 2.49 26.14 -21.48
N LYS A 207 3.08 25.24 -22.29
CA LYS A 207 2.90 25.22 -23.75
C LYS A 207 2.63 23.82 -24.29
N GLN A 208 1.54 23.20 -23.85
CA GLN A 208 0.91 22.16 -24.64
C GLN A 208 -0.38 22.73 -25.22
N GLU A 209 -0.22 23.50 -26.30
CA GLU A 209 -1.32 23.92 -27.17
C GLU A 209 -2.09 22.69 -27.65
N ASP A 210 -3.41 22.77 -27.48
CA ASP A 210 -4.43 22.01 -28.17
C ASP A 210 -4.07 21.77 -29.64
N LYS A 211 -3.52 20.59 -29.95
CA LYS A 211 -3.57 20.05 -31.30
C LYS A 211 -4.55 18.88 -31.30
N ALA A 212 -5.82 19.24 -31.44
CA ALA A 212 -6.91 18.32 -31.69
C ALA A 212 -6.51 17.33 -32.81
N PRO A 213 -6.61 16.01 -32.60
CA PRO A 213 -6.48 15.07 -33.70
C PRO A 213 -7.68 15.26 -34.62
N ALA A 214 -7.41 15.71 -35.84
CA ALA A 214 -8.38 15.75 -36.91
C ALA A 214 -8.95 14.33 -37.12
N GLU A 215 -10.28 14.23 -37.08
CA GLU A 215 -11.04 13.08 -37.53
C GLU A 215 -10.63 12.75 -38.98
N GLU A 216 -9.88 11.66 -39.17
CA GLU A 216 -9.72 11.05 -40.50
C GLU A 216 -10.83 10.02 -40.67
N GLU A 217 -11.95 10.53 -41.18
CA GLU A 217 -13.07 9.77 -41.73
C GLU A 217 -12.53 8.89 -42.88
N LYS A 218 -12.39 7.58 -42.64
CA LYS A 218 -12.19 6.62 -43.73
C LYS A 218 -13.33 5.63 -43.78
N ALA A 219 -14.36 6.03 -44.53
CA ALA A 219 -15.32 5.13 -45.13
C ALA A 219 -14.59 4.07 -45.96
N THR A 220 -14.85 2.80 -45.68
CA THR A 220 -14.72 1.73 -46.68
C THR A 220 -16.03 0.99 -46.74
N ASP A 221 -16.85 1.44 -47.69
CA ASP A 221 -17.95 0.76 -48.32
C ASP A 221 -17.38 -0.25 -49.34
N SER A 222 -17.73 -1.54 -49.21
CA SER A 222 -17.69 -2.58 -50.24
C SER A 222 -18.35 -3.84 -49.66
N VAL A 223 -19.64 -4.10 -49.91
CA VAL A 223 -20.19 -4.70 -51.14
C VAL A 223 -19.56 -6.06 -51.47
N GLY A 224 -20.30 -7.12 -51.10
CA GLY A 224 -20.59 -8.28 -51.94
C GLY A 224 -19.52 -9.37 -52.09
N ALA A 225 -19.84 -10.60 -51.69
CA ALA A 225 -20.15 -11.70 -52.60
C ALA A 225 -20.37 -13.03 -51.82
N GLU A 226 -21.50 -13.67 -52.14
CA GLU A 226 -21.88 -15.10 -52.00
C GLU A 226 -21.84 -15.81 -50.64
#